data_AF-A0A1Q4Z6C6-F1
#
_entry.id   AF-A0A1Q4Z6C6-F1
#
_cell.length_a   1.000
_cell.length_b   1.000
_cell.length_c   1.000
_cell.angle_alpha   90.00
_cell.angle_beta   90.00
_cell.angle_gamma   90.00
#
_symmetry.space_group_name_H-M   'P 1'
#
loop_
_entity.id
_entity.type
_entity.pdbx_description
1 polymer ?
#
loop_
_entity_poly.entity_id
_entity_poly.type
_entity_poly.pdbx_seq_one_letter_code
_entity_poly.pdbx_strand_id
1 'polypeptide(L)'
;MLRVAEGLYRALVPLPLLGRLPAPGDGLWARRLLALGAAAAVAVPVAAGLFRVPPRDDFDLSCFVWLLLGARWLTQRWWPRRDGRLVWRSRVAGRRSVEPGLVAQRSLAGWADLVTETIATAAIAVGLIGTLPEESWWGVPLRPLLAVGAAAWIGRTVHEEVRFTGRLALTASGIRHGRQTYAWTNIDRVNPKRQDGRVDGVRLRQIVRQSLEPEPVVGGRDTAVPEERLVAAIEHFRTRSEMLAVGLPVTAPEPAGG
;
A
#
# COMPACT_ATOMS: atom_id res chain seq x y z
N MET A 1 9.97 -43.59 -33.62
CA MET A 1 8.65 -42.99 -33.34
C MET A 1 8.47 -42.92 -31.83
N LEU A 2 8.70 -41.74 -31.25
CA LEU A 2 8.69 -41.47 -29.82
C LEU A 2 7.26 -41.42 -29.28
N ARG A 3 6.92 -42.28 -28.32
CA ARG A 3 5.73 -42.12 -27.47
C ARG A 3 6.16 -41.52 -26.14
N VAL A 4 5.90 -40.22 -26.03
CA VAL A 4 5.30 -39.52 -24.89
C VAL A 4 5.77 -40.02 -23.52
N ALA A 5 6.81 -39.37 -23.01
CA ALA A 5 7.10 -39.31 -21.59
C ALA A 5 5.92 -38.61 -20.89
N GLU A 6 5.13 -39.37 -20.14
CA GLU A 6 4.13 -38.88 -19.22
C GLU A 6 4.83 -38.08 -18.11
N GLY A 7 4.92 -36.77 -18.33
CA GLY A 7 5.29 -35.80 -17.34
C GLY A 7 4.23 -35.76 -16.24
N LEU A 8 4.41 -36.60 -15.22
CA LEU A 8 3.87 -36.45 -13.87
C LEU A 8 4.45 -35.18 -13.21
N TYR A 9 4.14 -34.01 -13.76
CA TYR A 9 4.25 -32.76 -13.03
C TYR A 9 3.07 -32.70 -12.07
N ARG A 10 3.35 -33.19 -10.85
CA ARG A 10 2.63 -32.85 -9.63
C ARG A 10 2.11 -31.41 -9.72
N ALA A 11 0.81 -31.27 -9.54
CA ALA A 11 0.16 -30.02 -9.22
C ALA A 11 0.92 -29.32 -8.09
N LEU A 12 1.77 -28.36 -8.47
CA LEU A 12 2.31 -27.36 -7.57
C LEU A 12 1.15 -26.42 -7.24
N VAL A 13 0.43 -26.80 -6.20
CA VAL A 13 -0.33 -25.87 -5.37
C VAL A 13 0.54 -24.62 -5.21
N PRO A 14 0.07 -23.41 -5.54
CA PRO A 14 0.81 -22.20 -5.24
C PRO A 14 0.89 -22.09 -3.72
N LEU A 15 1.98 -22.60 -3.15
CA LEU A 15 2.37 -22.31 -1.79
C LEU A 15 2.42 -20.77 -1.69
N PRO A 16 1.73 -20.16 -0.71
CA PRO A 16 1.91 -18.75 -0.45
C PRO A 16 3.41 -18.55 -0.22
N LEU A 17 4.03 -17.67 -1.00
CA LEU A 17 5.42 -17.26 -0.87
C LEU A 17 5.65 -16.73 0.56
N LEU A 18 5.95 -17.64 1.47
CA LEU A 18 6.64 -17.40 2.72
C LEU A 18 7.87 -16.58 2.36
N GLY A 19 7.93 -15.39 2.95
CA GLY A 19 8.71 -14.27 2.46
C GLY A 19 10.13 -14.67 2.07
N ARG A 20 10.52 -14.36 0.84
CA ARG A 20 11.95 -14.25 0.49
C ARG A 20 12.60 -13.38 1.57
N LEU A 21 13.54 -13.98 2.30
CA LEU A 21 14.42 -13.24 3.19
C LEU A 21 15.05 -12.11 2.37
N PRO A 22 15.00 -10.87 2.85
CA PRO A 22 15.55 -9.76 2.11
C PRO A 22 17.07 -9.94 1.95
N ALA A 23 17.60 -9.58 0.78
CA ALA A 23 19.02 -9.66 0.52
C ALA A 23 19.77 -8.77 1.54
N PRO A 24 20.76 -9.30 2.28
CA PRO A 24 21.41 -8.59 3.38
C PRO A 24 22.19 -7.33 2.95
N GLY A 25 22.45 -7.13 1.64
CA GLY A 25 23.19 -6.01 1.09
C GLY A 25 22.37 -4.89 0.41
N ASP A 26 21.04 -4.87 0.56
CA ASP A 26 20.19 -3.93 -0.20
C ASP A 26 20.12 -2.49 0.35
N GLY A 27 20.80 -2.19 1.46
CA GLY A 27 20.84 -0.86 2.07
C GLY A 27 19.53 -0.42 2.75
N LEU A 28 18.52 -1.30 2.85
CA LEU A 28 17.22 -0.99 3.46
C LEU A 28 17.12 -1.34 4.94
N TRP A 29 18.16 -1.93 5.55
CA TRP A 29 18.13 -2.44 6.92
C TRP A 29 17.80 -1.40 7.99
N ALA A 30 18.52 -0.27 8.01
CA ALA A 30 18.24 0.82 8.97
C ALA A 30 16.78 1.28 8.88
N ARG A 31 16.25 1.31 7.66
CA ARG A 31 14.87 1.69 7.39
C ARG A 31 13.85 0.63 7.79
N ARG A 32 14.18 -0.66 7.60
CA ARG A 32 13.36 -1.77 8.10
C ARG A 32 13.28 -1.75 9.62
N LEU A 33 14.40 -1.49 10.29
CA LEU A 33 14.45 -1.36 11.75
C LEU A 33 13.64 -0.15 12.22
N LEU A 34 13.75 1.00 11.56
CA LEU A 34 12.93 2.18 11.87
C LEU A 34 11.44 1.90 11.65
N ALA A 35 11.08 1.28 10.52
CA ALA A 35 9.71 0.89 10.23
C ALA A 35 9.17 -0.13 11.23
N LEU A 36 9.99 -1.07 11.68
CA LEU A 36 9.63 -2.07 12.70
C LEU A 36 9.49 -1.41 14.08
N GLY A 37 10.37 -0.48 14.44
CA GLY A 37 10.28 0.29 15.67
C GLY A 37 9.02 1.15 15.72
N ALA A 38 8.72 1.88 14.64
CA ALA A 38 7.49 2.66 14.51
C ALA A 38 6.24 1.76 14.58
N ALA A 39 6.27 0.61 13.90
CA ALA A 39 5.19 -0.37 13.98
C ALA A 39 4.98 -0.89 15.40
N ALA A 40 6.05 -1.24 16.12
CA ALA A 40 5.98 -1.71 17.50
C ALA A 40 5.48 -0.60 18.44
N ALA A 41 5.95 0.64 18.26
CA ALA A 41 5.53 1.79 19.06
C ALA A 41 4.03 2.10 18.92
N VAL A 42 3.40 1.72 17.80
CA VAL A 42 1.94 1.84 17.61
C VAL A 42 1.21 0.57 18.03
N ALA A 43 1.71 -0.61 17.67
CA ALA A 43 1.04 -1.88 17.92
C ALA A 43 0.95 -2.20 19.43
N VAL A 44 2.00 -1.93 20.21
CA VAL A 44 2.02 -2.20 21.66
C VAL A 44 0.93 -1.43 22.41
N PRO A 45 0.80 -0.09 22.29
CA PRO A 45 -0.25 0.64 22.98
C PRO A 45 -1.65 0.29 22.46
N VAL A 46 -1.80 0.00 21.16
CA VAL A 46 -3.08 -0.47 20.61
C VAL A 46 -3.48 -1.81 21.23
N ALA A 47 -2.57 -2.79 21.28
CA ALA A 47 -2.83 -4.07 21.92
C ALA A 47 -3.16 -3.88 23.40
N ALA A 48 -2.37 -3.08 24.12
CA ALA A 48 -2.61 -2.79 25.53
C ALA A 48 -3.97 -2.12 25.77
N GLY A 49 -4.40 -1.23 24.90
CA GLY A 49 -5.74 -0.62 24.92
C GLY A 49 -6.84 -1.65 24.67
N LEU A 50 -6.68 -2.49 23.64
CA LEU A 50 -7.64 -3.55 23.30
C LEU A 50 -7.79 -4.59 24.42
N PHE A 51 -6.72 -4.90 25.15
CA PHE A 51 -6.76 -5.77 26.32
C PHE A 51 -7.51 -5.19 27.51
N ARG A 52 -7.65 -3.85 27.58
CA ARG A 52 -8.36 -3.14 28.65
C ARG A 52 -9.82 -2.87 28.33
N VAL A 53 -10.30 -3.24 27.14
CA VAL A 53 -11.71 -3.05 26.74
C VAL A 53 -12.59 -3.89 27.66
N PRO A 54 -13.47 -3.28 28.49
CA PRO A 54 -14.36 -4.02 29.36
C PRO A 54 -15.47 -4.74 28.56
N PRO A 55 -16.12 -5.76 29.15
CA PRO A 55 -17.30 -6.40 28.57
C PRO A 55 -18.44 -5.41 28.33
N ARG A 56 -19.36 -5.83 27.46
CA ARG A 56 -20.39 -5.06 26.73
C ARG A 56 -21.24 -4.04 27.52
N ASP A 57 -21.30 -4.10 28.85
CA ASP A 57 -22.30 -3.35 29.63
C ASP A 57 -22.10 -1.82 29.61
N ASP A 58 -20.89 -1.33 29.34
CA ASP A 58 -20.56 0.11 29.23
C ASP A 58 -20.24 0.58 27.81
N PHE A 59 -20.53 -0.24 26.78
CA PHE A 59 -20.08 0.03 25.42
C PHE A 59 -21.05 0.92 24.63
N ASP A 60 -20.70 2.20 24.48
CA ASP A 60 -21.50 3.15 23.67
C ASP A 60 -21.34 2.87 22.16
N LEU A 61 -22.17 1.96 21.66
CA LEU A 61 -22.33 1.63 20.25
C LEU A 61 -22.63 2.87 19.39
N SER A 62 -23.28 3.90 19.96
CA SER A 62 -23.61 5.12 19.23
C SER A 62 -22.34 5.91 18.89
N CYS A 63 -21.37 5.99 19.80
CA CYS A 63 -20.08 6.62 19.57
C CYS A 63 -19.31 5.95 18.41
N PHE A 64 -19.36 4.62 18.31
CA PHE A 64 -18.72 3.86 17.22
C PHE A 64 -19.36 4.13 15.87
N VAL A 65 -20.69 4.10 15.83
CA VAL A 65 -21.46 4.39 14.62
C VAL A 65 -21.16 5.81 14.15
N TRP A 66 -21.14 6.79 15.06
CA TRP A 66 -20.80 8.18 14.75
C TRP A 66 -19.35 8.36 14.30
N LEU A 67 -18.39 7.66 14.89
CA LEU A 67 -16.99 7.68 14.46
C LEU A 67 -16.84 7.13 13.03
N LEU A 68 -17.50 6.01 12.72
CA LEU A 68 -17.47 5.41 11.38
C LEU A 68 -18.15 6.30 10.34
N LEU A 69 -19.32 6.87 10.67
CA LEU A 69 -20.03 7.83 9.82
C LEU A 69 -19.22 9.10 9.59
N GLY A 70 -18.65 9.67 10.66
CA GLY A 70 -17.79 10.84 10.61
C GLY A 70 -16.55 10.60 9.76
N ALA A 71 -15.88 9.46 9.94
CA ALA A 71 -14.71 9.10 9.15
C ALA A 71 -15.06 8.88 7.67
N ARG A 72 -16.17 8.19 7.37
CA ARG A 72 -16.67 8.02 5.99
C ARG A 72 -17.08 9.34 5.34
N TRP A 73 -17.65 10.26 6.10
CA TRP A 73 -17.97 11.61 5.61
C TRP A 73 -16.69 12.41 5.33
N LEU A 74 -15.68 12.29 6.19
CA LEU A 74 -14.37 12.94 6.02
C LEU A 74 -13.64 12.43 4.78
N THR A 75 -13.68 11.13 4.49
CA THR A 75 -13.09 10.62 3.23
C THR A 75 -13.83 11.18 2.02
N GLN A 76 -15.16 11.14 1.99
CA GLN A 76 -15.91 11.63 0.83
C GLN A 76 -15.74 13.13 0.55
N ARG A 77 -15.59 13.96 1.60
CA ARG A 77 -15.49 15.41 1.44
C ARG A 77 -14.13 15.88 0.90
N TRP A 78 -13.07 15.13 1.14
CA TRP A 78 -11.72 15.56 0.79
C TRP A 78 -11.33 14.91 -0.54
N TRP A 79 -11.57 15.63 -1.65
CA TRP A 79 -10.87 15.35 -2.89
C TRP A 79 -9.47 15.97 -2.83
N PRO A 80 -8.40 15.25 -3.24
CA PRO A 80 -7.06 15.76 -3.12
C PRO A 80 -6.90 17.00 -4.01
N ARG A 81 -6.40 18.11 -3.46
CA ARG A 81 -5.80 19.17 -4.29
C ARG A 81 -4.55 18.57 -4.92
N ARG A 82 -4.58 18.35 -6.24
CA ARG A 82 -3.53 17.64 -6.99
C ARG A 82 -2.53 18.62 -7.60
N ASP A 83 -1.92 19.45 -6.76
CA ASP A 83 -0.91 20.42 -7.19
C ASP A 83 0.53 19.90 -6.99
N GLY A 84 0.64 18.67 -6.47
CA GLY A 84 1.90 18.04 -6.15
C GLY A 84 2.77 17.75 -7.39
N ARG A 85 4.05 17.49 -7.11
CA ARG A 85 5.04 17.11 -8.11
C ARG A 85 5.75 15.84 -7.67
N LEU A 86 6.30 15.13 -8.64
CA LEU A 86 7.23 14.03 -8.38
C LEU A 86 8.53 14.62 -7.86
N VAL A 87 8.93 14.22 -6.65
CA VAL A 87 10.13 14.74 -5.98
C VAL A 87 11.26 13.74 -6.14
N TRP A 88 12.41 14.22 -6.61
CA TRP A 88 13.62 13.41 -6.69
C TRP A 88 14.09 12.97 -5.31
N ARG A 89 14.46 11.69 -5.19
CA ARG A 89 15.08 11.12 -4.00
C ARG A 89 16.23 10.22 -4.44
N SER A 90 17.40 10.43 -3.83
CA SER A 90 18.60 9.62 -4.08
C SER A 90 18.46 8.17 -3.59
N ARG A 91 17.55 7.92 -2.64
CA ARG A 91 17.32 6.60 -2.06
C ARG A 91 15.84 6.31 -1.94
N VAL A 92 15.35 5.40 -2.78
CA VAL A 92 13.97 4.90 -2.79
C VAL A 92 14.02 3.37 -2.81
N ALA A 93 13.05 2.73 -2.18
CA ALA A 93 12.88 1.28 -2.32
C ALA A 93 12.48 0.97 -3.78
N GLY A 94 13.41 0.41 -4.55
CA GLY A 94 13.18 -0.12 -5.90
C GLY A 94 12.73 -1.58 -5.86
N ARG A 95 12.72 -2.25 -7.02
CA ARG A 95 12.25 -3.64 -7.13
C ARG A 95 13.19 -4.63 -6.44
N ARG A 96 14.51 -4.38 -6.48
CA ARG A 96 15.54 -5.32 -5.97
C ARG A 96 16.52 -4.68 -4.99
N SER A 97 16.66 -3.37 -4.98
CA SER A 97 17.58 -2.63 -4.10
C SER A 97 17.07 -1.22 -3.81
N VAL A 98 17.81 -0.48 -2.97
CA VAL A 98 17.69 0.99 -2.96
C VAL A 98 18.14 1.53 -4.32
N GLU A 99 17.28 2.32 -4.93
CA GLU A 99 17.53 2.98 -6.21
C GLU A 99 17.20 4.47 -6.10
N PRO A 100 17.92 5.35 -6.81
CA PRO A 100 17.46 6.71 -7.04
C PRO A 100 16.14 6.71 -7.84
N GLY A 101 15.31 7.72 -7.61
CA GLY A 101 14.04 7.82 -8.31
C GLY A 101 13.17 9.00 -7.92
N LEU A 102 12.07 9.10 -8.64
CA LEU A 102 11.03 10.12 -8.46
C LEU A 102 9.92 9.56 -7.57
N VAL A 103 9.56 10.29 -6.52
CA VAL A 103 8.57 9.85 -5.53
C VAL A 103 7.38 10.78 -5.53
N ALA A 104 6.17 10.22 -5.55
CA ALA A 104 4.96 10.97 -5.28
C ALA A 104 4.67 10.94 -3.78
N GLN A 105 4.40 12.11 -3.22
CA GLN A 105 3.88 12.22 -1.86
C GLN A 105 2.44 11.69 -1.79
N ARG A 106 2.07 11.20 -0.61
CA ARG A 106 0.69 10.82 -0.31
C ARG A 106 -0.16 12.08 -0.25
N SER A 107 -1.34 12.04 -0.87
CA SER A 107 -2.27 13.16 -0.80
C SER A 107 -2.93 13.24 0.59
N LEU A 108 -3.54 14.39 0.91
CA LEU A 108 -4.37 14.53 2.12
C LEU A 108 -5.55 13.55 2.12
N ALA A 109 -6.14 13.29 0.95
CA ALA A 109 -7.22 12.31 0.81
C ALA A 109 -6.71 10.89 1.10
N GLY A 110 -5.54 10.52 0.61
CA GLY A 110 -4.91 9.23 0.91
C GLY A 110 -4.54 9.07 2.39
N TRP A 111 -4.19 10.17 3.08
CA TRP A 111 -4.01 10.17 4.54
C TRP A 111 -5.34 10.00 5.28
N ALA A 112 -6.38 10.72 4.88
CA ALA A 112 -7.72 10.58 5.46
C ALA A 112 -8.27 9.16 5.29
N ASP A 113 -8.08 8.55 4.12
CA ASP A 113 -8.49 7.18 3.83
C ASP A 113 -7.73 6.18 4.74
N LEU A 114 -6.41 6.36 4.92
CA LEU A 114 -5.61 5.53 5.83
C LEU A 114 -6.05 5.62 7.29
N VAL A 115 -6.27 6.85 7.78
CA VAL A 115 -6.72 7.09 9.15
C VAL A 115 -8.10 6.48 9.35
N THR A 116 -9.00 6.66 8.39
CA THR A 116 -10.35 6.08 8.42
C THR A 116 -10.33 4.57 8.44
N GLU A 117 -9.51 3.94 7.60
CA GLU A 117 -9.33 2.48 7.59
C GLU A 117 -8.76 1.97 8.92
N THR A 118 -7.81 2.71 9.51
CA THR A 118 -7.22 2.36 10.82
C THR A 118 -8.24 2.48 11.95
N ILE A 119 -9.02 3.57 11.98
CA ILE A 119 -10.12 3.76 12.94
C ILE A 119 -11.17 2.67 12.76
N ALA A 120 -11.55 2.33 11.54
CA ALA A 120 -12.54 1.29 11.27
C ALA A 120 -12.06 -0.08 11.76
N THR A 121 -10.81 -0.45 11.48
CA THR A 121 -10.24 -1.72 11.97
C THR A 121 -10.18 -1.78 13.49
N ALA A 122 -9.72 -0.69 14.14
CA ALA A 122 -9.73 -0.60 15.59
C ALA A 122 -11.16 -0.72 16.13
N ALA A 123 -12.12 -0.04 15.48
CA ALA A 123 -13.50 -0.05 15.88
C ALA A 123 -14.14 -1.45 15.79
N ILE A 124 -13.90 -2.16 14.68
CA ILE A 124 -14.36 -3.53 14.48
C ILE A 124 -13.73 -4.47 15.51
N ALA A 125 -12.42 -4.34 15.75
CA ALA A 125 -11.72 -5.18 16.73
C ALA A 125 -12.29 -5.00 18.13
N VAL A 126 -12.49 -3.76 18.56
CA VAL A 126 -13.09 -3.43 19.86
C VAL A 126 -14.52 -3.98 19.96
N GLY A 127 -15.35 -3.80 18.92
CA GLY A 127 -16.71 -4.34 18.89
C GLY A 127 -16.72 -5.86 19.01
N LEU A 128 -15.91 -6.56 18.22
CA LEU A 128 -15.79 -8.02 18.27
C LEU A 128 -15.32 -8.49 19.66
N ILE A 129 -14.29 -7.86 20.22
CA ILE A 129 -13.76 -8.15 21.56
C ILE A 129 -14.84 -7.96 22.63
N GLY A 130 -15.59 -6.86 22.59
CA GLY A 130 -16.66 -6.56 23.55
C GLY A 130 -17.90 -7.45 23.40
N THR A 131 -18.09 -8.09 22.23
CA THR A 131 -19.19 -9.04 22.01
C THR A 131 -18.90 -10.48 22.45
N LEU A 132 -17.65 -10.80 22.80
CA LEU A 132 -17.26 -12.15 23.17
C LEU A 132 -17.73 -12.50 24.60
N PRO A 133 -18.38 -13.67 24.80
CA PRO A 133 -18.81 -14.11 26.13
C PRO A 133 -17.59 -14.52 26.97
N GLU A 134 -17.46 -13.95 28.18
CA GLU A 134 -16.35 -14.22 29.10
C GLU A 134 -16.30 -15.67 29.59
N GLU A 135 -17.47 -16.32 29.70
CA GLU A 135 -17.60 -17.67 30.25
C GLU A 135 -17.50 -18.77 29.18
N SER A 136 -17.33 -18.40 27.90
CA SER A 136 -17.24 -19.38 26.82
C SER A 136 -15.82 -19.93 26.69
N TRP A 137 -15.70 -21.25 26.58
CA TRP A 137 -14.41 -21.94 26.43
C TRP A 137 -13.58 -21.50 25.21
N TRP A 138 -14.24 -20.92 24.19
CA TRP A 138 -13.58 -20.27 23.04
C TRP A 138 -13.33 -18.77 23.22
N GLY A 139 -14.09 -18.07 24.06
CA GLY A 139 -13.96 -16.61 24.26
C GLY A 139 -12.65 -16.22 24.92
N VAL A 140 -12.19 -17.04 25.88
CA VAL A 140 -10.92 -16.83 26.61
C VAL A 140 -9.70 -16.79 25.68
N PRO A 141 -9.49 -17.73 24.74
CA PRO A 141 -8.38 -17.64 23.78
C PRO A 141 -8.66 -16.70 22.59
N LEU A 142 -9.91 -16.46 22.22
CA LEU A 142 -10.23 -15.67 21.02
C LEU A 142 -10.03 -14.16 21.23
N ARG A 143 -10.34 -13.65 22.43
CA ARG A 143 -10.16 -12.24 22.81
C ARG A 143 -8.71 -11.75 22.64
N PRO A 144 -7.67 -12.42 23.20
CA PRO A 144 -6.28 -12.02 22.99
C PRO A 144 -5.86 -12.18 21.53
N LEU A 145 -6.35 -13.21 20.83
CA LEU A 145 -6.02 -13.45 19.43
C LEU A 145 -6.53 -12.31 18.52
N LEU A 146 -7.76 -11.83 18.75
CA LEU A 146 -8.30 -10.67 18.05
C LEU A 146 -7.55 -9.37 18.38
N ALA A 147 -7.22 -9.15 19.65
CA ALA A 147 -6.48 -7.96 20.08
C ALA A 147 -5.08 -7.90 19.43
N VAL A 148 -4.34 -9.01 19.49
CA VAL A 148 -3.02 -9.15 18.86
C VAL A 148 -3.14 -9.06 17.34
N GLY A 149 -4.15 -9.69 16.73
CA GLY A 149 -4.39 -9.65 15.29
C GLY A 149 -4.63 -8.23 14.77
N ALA A 150 -5.52 -7.47 15.43
CA ALA A 150 -5.81 -6.09 15.08
C ALA A 150 -4.60 -5.17 15.28
N ALA A 151 -3.90 -5.30 16.41
CA ALA A 151 -2.68 -4.53 16.68
C ALA A 151 -1.57 -4.85 15.67
N ALA A 152 -1.39 -6.12 15.30
CA ALA A 152 -0.42 -6.53 14.29
C ALA A 152 -0.80 -6.00 12.89
N TRP A 153 -2.09 -5.94 12.57
CA TRP A 153 -2.57 -5.35 11.32
C TRP A 153 -2.27 -3.85 11.26
N ILE A 154 -2.57 -3.09 12.32
CA ILE A 154 -2.27 -1.65 12.42
C ILE A 154 -0.75 -1.40 12.42
N GLY A 155 0.02 -2.20 13.17
CA GLY A 155 1.48 -2.13 13.15
C GLY A 155 2.04 -2.39 11.75
N ARG A 156 1.44 -3.32 11.01
CA ARG A 156 1.83 -3.62 9.62
C ARG A 156 1.54 -2.45 8.68
N THR A 157 0.41 -1.77 8.78
CA THR A 157 0.13 -0.59 7.92
C THR A 157 1.16 0.51 8.18
N VAL A 158 1.48 0.80 9.44
CA VAL A 158 2.54 1.74 9.82
C VAL A 158 3.91 1.30 9.30
N HIS A 159 4.24 0.01 9.44
CA HIS A 159 5.48 -0.54 8.90
C HIS A 159 5.60 -0.29 7.40
N GLU A 160 4.54 -0.55 6.64
CA GLU A 160 4.52 -0.38 5.19
C GLU A 160 4.70 1.09 4.80
N GLU A 161 4.00 2.03 5.46
CA GLU A 161 4.14 3.46 5.19
C GLU A 161 5.56 3.98 5.48
N VAL A 162 6.16 3.57 6.59
CA VAL A 162 7.52 4.03 6.96
C VAL A 162 8.57 3.39 6.06
N ARG A 163 8.40 2.11 5.71
CA ARG A 163 9.33 1.36 4.86
C ARG A 163 9.38 1.91 3.43
N PHE A 164 8.26 2.40 2.91
CA PHE A 164 8.14 2.81 1.52
C PHE A 164 8.00 4.34 1.41
N THR A 165 9.09 5.06 1.06
CA THR A 165 9.04 6.54 0.93
C THR A 165 8.17 6.87 -0.26
N GLY A 166 7.04 7.50 0.03
CA GLY A 166 5.98 7.75 -0.95
C GLY A 166 5.35 6.45 -1.44
N ARG A 167 4.02 6.46 -1.49
CA ARG A 167 3.26 5.30 -1.94
C ARG A 167 3.60 4.97 -3.39
N LEU A 168 3.87 5.97 -4.21
CA LEU A 168 4.27 5.79 -5.61
C LEU A 168 5.72 6.27 -5.82
N ALA A 169 6.51 5.45 -6.50
CA ALA A 169 7.85 5.79 -6.92
C ALA A 169 8.13 5.30 -8.35
N LEU A 170 8.82 6.12 -9.13
CA LEU A 170 9.40 5.76 -10.43
C LEU A 170 10.91 5.62 -10.21
N THR A 171 11.44 4.42 -10.39
CA THR A 171 12.88 4.12 -10.26
C THR A 171 13.41 3.59 -11.58
N ALA A 172 14.72 3.41 -11.69
CA ALA A 172 15.33 2.82 -12.88
C ALA A 172 14.78 1.42 -13.20
N SER A 173 14.45 0.62 -12.18
CA SER A 173 13.93 -0.74 -12.39
C SER A 173 12.43 -0.81 -12.71
N GLY A 174 11.66 0.26 -12.46
CA GLY A 174 10.22 0.25 -12.73
C GLY A 174 9.40 1.27 -11.93
N ILE A 175 8.09 1.02 -11.89
CA ILE A 175 7.13 1.74 -11.08
C ILE A 175 6.84 0.93 -9.82
N ARG A 176 6.96 1.53 -8.64
CA ARG A 176 6.50 0.95 -7.38
C ARG A 176 5.27 1.69 -6.89
N HIS A 177 4.19 0.96 -6.60
CA HIS A 177 3.01 1.48 -5.95
C HIS A 177 2.66 0.65 -4.71
N GLY A 178 2.90 1.20 -3.51
CA GLY A 178 2.86 0.49 -2.25
C GLY A 178 3.84 -0.68 -2.26
N ARG A 179 3.30 -1.89 -2.10
CA ARG A 179 4.02 -3.17 -2.16
C ARG A 179 4.20 -3.70 -3.59
N GLN A 180 3.42 -3.21 -4.54
CA GLN A 180 3.44 -3.71 -5.91
C GLN A 180 4.54 -3.01 -6.71
N THR A 181 5.22 -3.78 -7.57
CA THR A 181 6.29 -3.28 -8.44
C THR A 181 6.05 -3.74 -9.86
N TYR A 182 6.10 -2.82 -10.81
CA TYR A 182 5.90 -3.06 -12.23
C TYR A 182 7.16 -2.69 -12.99
N ALA A 183 7.75 -3.64 -13.69
CA ALA A 183 8.93 -3.39 -14.50
C ALA A 183 8.58 -2.56 -15.74
N TRP A 184 9.43 -1.61 -16.12
CA TRP A 184 9.24 -0.81 -17.34
C TRP A 184 9.05 -1.70 -18.58
N THR A 185 9.82 -2.79 -18.67
CA THR A 185 9.76 -3.75 -19.77
C THR A 185 8.45 -4.51 -19.89
N ASN A 186 7.58 -4.48 -18.88
CA ASN A 186 6.26 -5.12 -18.93
C ASN A 186 5.13 -4.10 -19.11
N ILE A 187 5.42 -2.81 -19.25
CA ILE A 187 4.41 -1.77 -19.46
C ILE A 187 4.34 -1.49 -20.96
N ASP A 188 3.19 -1.78 -21.58
CA ASP A 188 2.92 -1.48 -22.99
C ASP A 188 2.49 -0.02 -23.14
N ARG A 189 1.41 0.36 -22.44
CA ARG A 189 0.79 1.69 -22.53
C ARG A 189 0.27 2.17 -21.19
N VAL A 190 0.11 3.47 -21.05
CA VAL A 190 -0.61 4.06 -19.91
C VAL A 190 -1.80 4.88 -20.34
N ASN A 191 -2.88 4.80 -19.56
CA ASN A 191 -4.10 5.58 -19.80
C ASN A 191 -4.64 6.12 -18.48
N PRO A 192 -5.20 7.34 -18.46
CA PRO A 192 -5.92 7.82 -17.27
C PRO A 192 -7.12 6.91 -17.00
N LYS A 193 -7.26 6.43 -15.77
CA LYS A 193 -8.46 5.71 -15.33
C LYS A 193 -9.50 6.75 -14.93
N ARG A 194 -10.72 6.62 -15.47
CA ARG A 194 -11.87 7.41 -15.00
C ARG A 194 -12.77 6.57 -14.11
N GLN A 195 -13.24 7.18 -13.03
CA GLN A 195 -14.21 6.64 -12.09
C GLN A 195 -15.19 7.78 -11.73
N ASP A 196 -16.50 7.54 -11.88
CA ASP A 196 -17.57 8.50 -11.60
C ASP A 196 -17.36 9.88 -12.29
N GLY A 197 -16.95 9.84 -13.56
CA GLY A 197 -16.71 11.03 -14.38
C GLY A 197 -15.41 11.79 -14.05
N ARG A 198 -14.61 11.34 -13.09
CA ARG A 198 -13.34 11.96 -12.67
C ARG A 198 -12.15 11.06 -12.97
N VAL A 199 -10.99 11.65 -13.22
CA VAL A 199 -9.75 10.89 -13.35
C VAL A 199 -9.29 10.45 -11.95
N ASP A 200 -9.06 9.15 -11.78
CA ASP A 200 -8.62 8.53 -10.53
C ASP A 200 -7.56 7.46 -10.83
N GLY A 201 -6.33 7.97 -10.99
CA GLY A 201 -5.15 7.17 -11.23
C GLY A 201 -4.86 6.87 -12.70
N VAL A 202 -3.74 6.21 -12.91
CA VAL A 202 -3.19 5.86 -14.21
C VAL A 202 -3.18 4.35 -14.34
N ARG A 203 -3.91 3.84 -15.32
CA ARG A 203 -3.97 2.42 -15.65
C ARG A 203 -2.74 2.05 -16.46
N LEU A 204 -2.05 0.99 -16.05
CA LEU A 204 -0.88 0.43 -16.70
C LEU A 204 -1.30 -0.79 -17.51
N ARG A 205 -1.29 -0.70 -18.84
CA ARG A 205 -1.50 -1.86 -19.71
C ARG A 205 -0.21 -2.68 -19.72
N GLN A 206 -0.31 -3.95 -19.33
CA GLN A 206 0.85 -4.84 -19.30
C GLN A 206 0.99 -5.66 -20.59
N ILE A 207 2.23 -5.94 -20.99
CA ILE A 207 2.55 -6.80 -22.15
C ILE A 207 2.18 -8.24 -21.83
N VAL A 208 2.69 -8.77 -20.72
CA VAL A 208 2.34 -10.10 -20.21
C VAL A 208 1.25 -9.93 -19.17
N ARG A 209 0.01 -10.29 -19.54
CA ARG A 209 -1.15 -10.23 -18.66
C ARG A 209 -1.41 -11.59 -18.03
N GLN A 210 -1.51 -11.63 -16.71
CA GLN A 210 -2.08 -12.79 -16.02
C GLN A 210 -3.60 -12.72 -16.24
N SER A 211 -4.16 -13.71 -16.93
CA SER A 211 -5.42 -13.67 -17.69
C SER A 211 -6.71 -13.28 -16.92
N LEU A 212 -6.65 -13.07 -15.60
CA LEU A 212 -7.81 -12.78 -14.75
C LEU A 212 -7.64 -11.54 -13.86
N GLU A 213 -6.45 -10.92 -13.80
CA GLU A 213 -6.27 -9.74 -12.96
C GLU A 213 -6.74 -8.44 -13.66
N PRO A 214 -7.42 -7.54 -12.92
CA PRO A 214 -7.70 -6.20 -13.44
C PRO A 214 -6.39 -5.47 -13.73
N GLU A 215 -6.41 -4.62 -14.75
CA GLU A 215 -5.22 -3.85 -15.11
C GLU A 215 -4.75 -2.99 -13.93
N PRO A 216 -3.44 -3.02 -13.60
CA PRO A 216 -2.92 -2.31 -12.45
C PRO A 216 -3.11 -0.80 -12.60
N VAL A 217 -3.45 -0.15 -11.49
CA VAL A 217 -3.67 1.29 -11.42
C VAL A 217 -2.70 1.90 -10.43
N VAL A 218 -2.03 2.96 -10.83
CA VAL A 218 -1.09 3.70 -10.00
C VAL A 218 -1.50 5.15 -9.83
N GLY A 219 -1.19 5.72 -8.66
CA GLY A 219 -1.60 7.09 -8.34
C GLY A 219 -3.05 7.17 -7.88
N GLY A 220 -3.77 8.19 -8.36
CA GLY A 220 -5.15 8.43 -8.01
C GLY A 220 -5.30 9.20 -6.72
N ARG A 221 -6.41 8.94 -6.02
CA ARG A 221 -6.74 9.59 -4.75
C ARG A 221 -5.65 9.51 -3.69
N ASP A 222 -4.83 8.47 -3.74
CA ASP A 222 -3.74 8.24 -2.78
C ASP A 222 -2.51 9.14 -2.99
N THR A 223 -2.34 9.72 -4.18
CA THR A 223 -1.13 10.49 -4.54
C THR A 223 -1.44 11.96 -4.76
N ALA A 224 -0.53 12.84 -4.31
CA ALA A 224 -0.67 14.28 -4.48
C ALA A 224 -0.35 14.76 -5.91
N VAL A 225 0.23 13.90 -6.75
CA VAL A 225 0.63 14.22 -8.13
C VAL A 225 -0.59 14.07 -9.05
N PRO A 226 -0.91 15.10 -9.87
CA PRO A 226 -1.98 15.00 -10.85
C PRO A 226 -1.68 13.95 -11.92
N GLU A 227 -2.73 13.31 -12.42
CA GLU A 227 -2.61 12.16 -13.30
C GLU A 227 -2.00 12.51 -14.65
N GLU A 228 -2.20 13.72 -15.15
CA GLU A 228 -1.60 14.19 -16.41
C GLU A 228 -0.07 14.25 -16.28
N ARG A 229 0.44 14.79 -15.15
CA ARG A 229 1.87 14.77 -14.83
C ARG A 229 2.39 13.36 -14.66
N LEU A 230 1.60 12.49 -14.02
CA LEU A 230 2.01 11.11 -13.79
C LEU A 230 2.07 10.31 -15.11
N VAL A 231 1.10 10.50 -16.01
CA VAL A 231 1.11 9.91 -17.36
C VAL A 231 2.33 10.41 -18.14
N ALA A 232 2.57 11.72 -18.17
CA ALA A 232 3.71 12.31 -18.87
C ALA A 232 5.06 11.76 -18.34
N ALA A 233 5.19 11.66 -17.02
CA ALA A 233 6.39 11.07 -16.40
C ALA A 233 6.56 9.60 -16.75
N ILE A 234 5.51 8.79 -16.68
CA ILE A 234 5.58 7.36 -16.99
C ILE A 234 5.94 7.14 -18.47
N GLU A 235 5.30 7.83 -19.41
CA GLU A 235 5.63 7.72 -20.83
C GLU A 235 7.07 8.16 -21.12
N HIS A 236 7.54 9.24 -20.46
CA HIS A 236 8.90 9.73 -20.63
C HIS A 236 9.97 8.75 -20.10
N PHE A 237 9.77 8.18 -18.92
CA PHE A 237 10.75 7.27 -18.30
C PHE A 237 10.62 5.82 -18.73
N ARG A 238 9.51 5.39 -19.35
CA ARG A 238 9.38 4.04 -19.92
C ARG A 238 10.48 3.77 -20.95
N THR A 239 10.79 4.75 -21.79
CA THR A 239 11.81 4.64 -22.85
C THR A 239 13.18 5.16 -22.43
N ARG A 240 13.29 5.85 -21.28
CA ARG A 240 14.52 6.47 -20.78
C ARG A 240 14.77 6.14 -19.31
N SER A 241 14.51 4.90 -18.91
CA SER A 241 14.57 4.47 -17.50
C SER A 241 15.96 4.65 -16.88
N GLU A 242 17.01 4.57 -17.71
CA GLU A 242 18.39 4.79 -17.36
C GLU A 242 18.66 6.21 -16.85
N MET A 243 17.87 7.21 -17.24
CA MET A 243 17.99 8.58 -16.70
C MET A 243 17.75 8.60 -15.18
N LEU A 244 16.90 7.72 -14.67
CA LEU A 244 16.65 7.59 -13.24
C LEU A 244 17.81 6.87 -12.52
N ALA A 245 18.66 6.12 -13.24
CA ALA A 245 19.78 5.37 -12.66
C ALA A 245 21.04 6.22 -12.44
N VAL A 246 21.18 7.34 -13.16
CA VAL A 246 22.39 8.19 -13.16
C VAL A 246 22.67 8.82 -11.79
N GLY A 247 21.70 8.82 -10.88
CA GLY A 247 21.87 9.33 -9.50
C GLY A 247 21.89 10.86 -9.39
N LEU A 248 21.84 11.58 -10.51
CA LEU A 248 21.67 13.02 -10.56
C LEU A 248 20.19 13.42 -10.37
N PRO A 249 19.90 14.59 -9.79
CA PRO A 249 18.52 15.07 -9.68
C PRO A 249 17.85 15.19 -11.04
N VAL A 250 16.79 14.41 -11.25
CA VAL A 250 15.94 14.47 -12.45
C VAL A 250 14.60 15.08 -12.07
N THR A 251 14.09 15.97 -12.92
CA THR A 251 12.72 16.49 -12.83
C THR A 251 11.82 15.76 -13.80
N ALA A 252 10.61 15.41 -13.36
CA ALA A 252 9.59 14.89 -14.27
C ALA A 252 9.22 15.94 -15.32
N PRO A 253 8.91 15.53 -16.56
CA PRO A 253 8.37 16.45 -17.57
C PRO A 253 7.01 16.98 -17.10
N GLU A 254 6.76 18.25 -17.38
CA GLU A 254 5.41 18.81 -17.29
C GLU A 254 4.59 18.33 -18.50
N PRO A 255 3.27 18.11 -18.35
CA PRO A 255 2.41 17.81 -19.47
C PRO A 255 2.49 18.95 -20.49
N ALA A 256 2.50 18.62 -21.78
CA ALA A 256 2.32 19.62 -22.82
C ALA A 256 0.98 20.32 -22.54
N GLY A 257 1.00 21.64 -22.35
CA GLY A 257 -0.20 22.43 -22.09
C GLY A 257 -1.23 22.12 -23.19
N GLY A 258 -2.38 21.61 -22.76
CA GLY A 258 -3.55 21.43 -23.62
C GLY A 258 -4.35 22.72 -23.72
#